data_AF-A0A6P8J4U9-F1
#
_entry.id   AF-A0A6P8J4U9-F1
#
_cell.length_a   1.000
_cell.length_b   1.000
_cell.length_c   1.000
_cell.angle_alpha   90.00
_cell.angle_beta   90.00
_cell.angle_gamma   90.00
#
_symmetry.space_group_name_H-M   'P 1'
#
loop_
_entity.id
_entity.type
_entity.pdbx_description
1 polymer ?
#
loop_
_entity_poly.entity_id
_entity_poly.type
_entity_poly.pdbx_seq_one_letter_code
_entity_poly.pdbx_strand_id
1 'polypeptide(L)'
;MYSKFQCWRCDKVTSEGKKCGACGMAYYCTDRCRINDEFRHSGSECEDVAVRYVCHGCKKKKTTQLKMCTNCMKVWFCDRQCQVKAWQSHKEECQAISKATIELGSRLNGINTIRMAKPGMSQLYYWGNTPAIDLLNLPMNEGMGYTEPLSLLLCGVGDPRKVCFTISKLQDAEYKGKVTFVMNDICSCTLARTLLLLYLLCKGGESKARSVTQIWYSLYLSEEDHQFVIACLRDLIQISNLEVITHGIMKMNAEQFSSLKNVWITWLHLSRKEFDIFGQRRQQFDNDRSAAYGMKSYIEEIPRKHQRSAQEWLQNGMLCSEQNRKNLTKENFTLMGSSFQLDSNSGSYEYGVPTDSFPFNGWDYRIVSAMYPKTNSLTVMYNNYITDVLRKCAARLQNDNIHLSFILSNCTDVTPYLPEGMTYDRIMTSNLWDYIHLGDLLKFMKPLLNARNKWAVVVTETQNWIRQLPLLYDKKMGLTVGSAVRQKVLKDTGNKSIANSMGKQGFLDYCNITEEVTSFVRASLLDPSPNSSRKTKSHIPSLEKLAAEFGLRPRDFARRENTVAPFRWSLNCRRVSLLQGTEMSVEWSLIPIYPSLD
;
A
#
# COMPACT_ATOMS: atom_id res chain seq x y z
N MET A 1 0.66 4.85 12.46
CA MET A 1 0.75 5.94 11.47
C MET A 1 0.65 7.24 12.23
N TYR A 2 1.59 8.15 11.96
CA TYR A 2 2.08 9.09 12.96
C TYR A 2 1.03 10.09 13.41
N SER A 3 0.52 9.88 14.62
CA SER A 3 -0.02 11.00 15.38
C SER A 3 1.03 12.10 15.51
N LYS A 4 0.60 13.34 15.81
CA LYS A 4 1.52 14.42 16.22
C LYS A 4 2.45 14.01 17.39
N PHE A 5 2.13 12.90 18.03
CA PHE A 5 2.77 12.30 19.19
C PHE A 5 3.48 10.98 18.87
N GLN A 6 3.63 10.60 17.60
CA GLN A 6 4.30 9.35 17.25
C GLN A 6 5.78 9.61 16.91
N CYS A 7 6.67 8.88 17.56
CA CYS A 7 8.11 8.98 17.37
C CYS A 7 8.51 8.62 15.93
N TRP A 8 9.21 9.50 15.22
CA TRP A 8 9.67 9.30 13.84
C TRP A 8 10.70 8.17 13.68
N ARG A 9 11.37 7.78 14.78
CA ARG A 9 12.31 6.66 14.79
C ARG A 9 11.65 5.32 15.08
N CYS A 10 10.89 5.26 16.16
CA CYS A 10 10.44 4.00 16.75
C CYS A 10 8.92 3.79 16.68
N ASP A 11 8.18 4.70 16.05
CA ASP A 11 6.74 4.62 15.80
C ASP A 11 5.89 4.51 17.08
N LYS A 12 6.51 4.61 18.26
CA LYS A 12 5.80 4.63 19.53
C LYS A 12 5.01 5.93 19.64
N VAL A 13 3.72 5.83 19.89
CA VAL A 13 2.88 6.97 20.28
C VAL A 13 3.23 7.35 21.72
N THR A 14 3.47 8.64 21.97
CA THR A 14 3.82 9.18 23.28
C THR A 14 3.39 10.64 23.42
N SER A 15 2.67 10.95 24.50
CA SER A 15 2.28 12.31 24.86
C SER A 15 3.47 13.22 25.20
N GLU A 16 4.62 12.62 25.51
CA GLU A 16 5.85 13.31 25.88
C GLU A 16 6.95 13.03 24.85
N GLY A 17 7.64 14.08 24.40
CA GLY A 17 8.66 13.97 23.37
C GLY A 17 9.14 15.32 22.85
N LYS A 18 10.33 15.32 22.27
CA LYS A 18 10.98 16.54 21.76
C LYS A 18 10.86 16.60 20.24
N LYS A 19 10.59 17.80 19.73
CA LYS A 19 10.69 18.08 18.30
C LYS A 19 12.14 18.27 17.89
N CYS A 20 12.48 17.91 16.67
CA CYS A 20 13.76 18.27 16.06
C CYS A 20 13.89 19.80 16.03
N GLY A 21 14.95 20.34 16.64
CA GLY A 21 15.17 21.79 16.68
C GLY A 21 15.45 22.43 15.32
N ALA A 22 15.90 21.64 14.33
CA ALA A 22 16.22 22.13 13.00
C ALA A 22 14.97 22.24 12.09
N CYS A 23 14.19 21.16 11.97
CA CYS A 23 13.00 21.15 11.10
C CYS A 23 11.69 21.50 11.83
N GLY A 24 11.62 21.35 13.16
CA GLY A 24 10.42 21.56 13.95
C GLY A 24 9.27 20.56 13.69
N MET A 25 9.46 19.62 12.76
CA MET A 25 8.43 18.67 12.31
C MET A 25 8.63 17.27 12.90
N ALA A 26 9.86 16.76 12.90
CA ALA A 26 10.15 15.44 13.43
C ALA A 26 9.99 15.39 14.94
N TYR A 27 9.33 14.36 15.44
CA TYR A 27 9.03 14.18 16.86
C TYR A 27 9.66 12.88 17.37
N TYR A 28 10.24 12.91 18.56
CA TYR A 28 10.96 11.76 19.14
C TYR A 28 10.56 11.50 20.58
N CYS A 29 10.30 10.22 20.89
CA CYS A 29 9.94 9.81 22.25
C CYS A 29 11.11 9.86 23.26
N THR A 30 12.36 9.80 22.77
CA THR A 30 13.56 9.87 23.61
C THR A 30 14.71 10.53 22.85
N ASP A 31 15.69 11.08 23.58
CA ASP A 31 16.92 11.62 22.97
C ASP A 31 17.70 10.53 22.21
N ARG A 32 17.66 9.28 22.67
CA ARG A 32 18.22 8.13 21.93
C ARG A 32 17.54 7.94 20.57
N CYS A 33 16.22 8.04 20.50
CA CYS A 33 15.50 7.96 19.23
C CYS A 33 15.88 9.11 18.29
N ARG A 34 16.03 10.33 18.82
CA ARG A 34 16.47 11.50 18.04
C ARG A 34 17.88 11.30 17.48
N ILE A 35 18.84 10.91 18.33
CA ILE A 35 20.24 10.66 17.93
C ILE A 35 20.32 9.53 16.90
N ASN A 36 19.60 8.43 17.13
CA ASN A 36 19.63 7.30 16.20
C ASN A 36 18.96 7.60 14.86
N ASP A 37 17.98 8.51 14.82
CA ASP A 37 17.34 8.92 13.57
C ASP A 37 18.15 9.96 12.80
N GLU A 38 19.17 10.57 13.40
CA GLU A 38 19.95 11.64 12.79
C GLU A 38 20.53 11.24 11.43
N PHE A 39 21.06 10.02 11.30
CA PHE A 39 21.65 9.53 10.04
C PHE A 39 20.65 9.50 8.87
N ARG A 40 19.39 9.17 9.18
CA ARG A 40 18.29 9.09 8.21
C ARG A 40 17.69 10.47 7.99
N HIS A 41 17.22 11.09 9.08
CA HIS A 41 16.46 12.33 9.06
C HIS A 41 17.24 13.54 8.57
N SER A 42 18.50 13.70 9.00
CA SER A 42 19.28 14.91 8.69
C SER A 42 19.43 15.13 7.18
N GLY A 43 19.80 14.08 6.43
CA GLY A 43 20.13 14.18 5.01
C GLY A 43 19.01 13.88 4.03
N SER A 44 17.82 13.45 4.48
CA SER A 44 16.69 13.19 3.57
C SER A 44 15.50 14.10 3.80
N GLU A 45 15.15 14.42 5.05
CA GLU A 45 13.90 15.14 5.36
C GLU A 45 14.10 16.44 6.12
N CYS A 46 15.17 16.55 6.93
CA CYS A 46 15.43 17.73 7.75
C CYS A 46 15.88 18.93 6.89
N GLU A 47 16.81 18.68 5.96
CA GLU A 47 17.32 19.69 5.02
C GLU A 47 16.19 20.31 4.18
N ASP A 48 15.25 19.50 3.71
CA ASP A 48 14.10 19.96 2.90
C ASP A 48 13.24 21.00 3.64
N VAL A 49 12.95 20.72 4.90
CA VAL A 49 12.18 21.65 5.73
C VAL A 49 12.99 22.91 6.00
N ALA A 50 14.30 22.80 6.19
CA ALA A 50 15.18 23.96 6.41
C ALA A 50 15.28 24.88 5.18
N VAL A 51 15.29 24.33 3.95
CA VAL A 51 15.36 25.11 2.71
C VAL A 51 14.12 25.99 2.50
N ARG A 52 12.96 25.60 3.04
CA ARG A 52 11.72 26.43 3.03
C ARG A 52 11.86 27.78 3.71
N TYR A 53 12.92 27.95 4.51
CA TYR A 53 13.20 29.17 5.26
C TYR A 53 14.35 29.99 4.67
N VAL A 54 15.02 29.53 3.62
CA VAL A 54 16.14 30.28 3.00
C VAL A 54 15.69 30.85 1.65
N CYS A 55 15.70 32.17 1.54
CA CYS A 55 15.23 32.82 0.33
C CYS A 55 16.24 32.68 -0.81
N HIS A 56 15.82 32.12 -1.94
CA HIS A 56 16.67 31.98 -3.12
C HIS A 56 17.13 33.32 -3.70
N GLY A 57 16.37 34.41 -3.51
CA GLY A 57 16.73 35.75 -3.98
C GLY A 57 17.67 36.52 -3.07
N CYS A 58 17.33 36.70 -1.80
CA CYS A 58 18.16 37.48 -0.86
C CYS A 58 19.15 36.64 -0.04
N LYS A 59 19.11 35.30 -0.17
CA LYS A 59 19.94 34.31 0.55
C LYS A 59 19.83 34.34 2.07
N LYS A 60 18.90 35.14 2.63
CA LYS A 60 18.66 35.23 4.07
C LYS A 60 17.74 34.10 4.54
N LYS A 61 18.08 33.52 5.70
CA LYS A 61 17.17 32.66 6.47
C LYS A 61 16.06 33.49 7.11
N LYS A 62 14.83 33.00 7.10
CA LYS A 62 13.64 33.60 7.68
C LYS A 62 13.08 32.73 8.81
N THR A 63 12.29 33.35 9.67
CA THR A 63 11.55 32.67 10.75
C THR A 63 10.19 32.18 10.29
N THR A 64 9.65 32.76 9.21
CA THR A 64 8.38 32.36 8.59
C THR A 64 8.61 31.58 7.31
N GLN A 65 7.66 30.72 6.97
CA GLN A 65 7.68 29.99 5.71
C GLN A 65 7.65 30.95 4.52
N LEU A 66 8.50 30.68 3.54
CA LEU A 66 8.61 31.47 2.31
C LEU A 66 7.53 31.07 1.28
N LYS A 67 7.47 31.79 0.17
CA LYS A 67 6.62 31.48 -0.99
C LYS A 67 7.38 30.63 -2.01
N MET A 68 6.86 29.45 -2.32
CA MET A 68 7.45 28.54 -3.30
C MET A 68 7.23 29.04 -4.74
N CYS A 69 8.20 28.83 -5.62
CA CYS A 69 8.00 29.02 -7.06
C CYS A 69 6.91 28.07 -7.56
N THR A 70 5.77 28.60 -8.02
CA THR A 70 4.62 27.78 -8.44
C THR A 70 4.87 26.99 -9.73
N ASN A 71 5.88 27.38 -10.52
CA ASN A 71 6.19 26.70 -11.77
C ASN A 71 7.07 25.45 -11.54
N CYS A 72 8.27 25.60 -10.98
CA CYS A 72 9.17 24.46 -10.75
C CYS A 72 9.01 23.78 -9.38
N MET A 73 8.40 24.45 -8.40
CA MET A 73 8.23 23.97 -7.01
C MET A 73 9.53 23.58 -6.28
N LYS A 74 10.68 24.11 -6.74
CA LYS A 74 12.01 23.78 -6.21
C LYS A 74 12.63 24.85 -5.29
N VAL A 75 12.28 26.12 -5.51
CA VAL A 75 12.90 27.25 -4.79
C VAL A 75 11.87 28.12 -4.08
N TRP A 76 12.33 28.84 -3.06
CA TRP A 76 11.49 29.62 -2.15
C TRP A 76 11.91 31.10 -2.07
N PHE A 77 10.94 32.00 -1.98
CA PHE A 77 11.14 33.46 -2.01
C PHE A 77 10.41 34.17 -0.88
N CYS A 78 10.94 35.28 -0.37
CA CYS A 78 10.21 36.12 0.59
C CYS A 78 8.90 36.63 -0.03
N ASP A 79 9.03 37.11 -1.26
CA ASP A 79 8.01 37.83 -1.99
C ASP A 79 8.35 37.85 -3.49
N ARG A 80 7.52 38.55 -4.26
CA ARG A 80 7.69 38.76 -5.70
C ARG A 80 8.98 39.50 -6.03
N GLN A 81 9.44 40.42 -5.19
CA GLN A 81 10.65 41.20 -5.46
C GLN A 81 11.89 40.29 -5.43
N CYS A 82 12.00 39.43 -4.41
CA CYS A 82 13.05 38.43 -4.32
C CYS A 82 13.02 37.44 -5.49
N GLN A 83 11.83 37.07 -5.96
CA GLN A 83 11.66 36.20 -7.13
C GLN A 83 12.16 36.86 -8.42
N VAL A 84 11.73 38.10 -8.69
CA VAL A 84 12.13 38.86 -9.89
C VAL A 84 13.65 39.10 -9.89
N LYS A 85 14.21 39.48 -8.74
CA LYS A 85 15.66 39.67 -8.59
C LYS A 85 16.46 38.40 -8.89
N ALA A 86 15.95 37.24 -8.48
CA ALA A 86 16.61 35.95 -8.72
C ALA A 86 16.29 35.35 -10.10
N TRP A 87 15.43 35.98 -10.90
CA TRP A 87 14.89 35.38 -12.11
C TRP A 87 15.99 35.05 -13.11
N GLN A 88 16.98 35.93 -13.29
CA GLN A 88 18.09 35.71 -14.22
C GLN A 88 18.86 34.42 -13.93
N SER A 89 19.11 34.09 -12.67
CA SER A 89 19.80 32.85 -12.27
C SER A 89 18.87 31.64 -12.15
N HIS A 90 17.57 31.86 -12.01
CA HIS A 90 16.59 30.79 -11.76
C HIS A 90 15.88 30.30 -13.04
N LYS A 91 15.74 31.17 -14.04
CA LYS A 91 14.91 30.94 -15.23
C LYS A 91 15.20 29.63 -15.94
N GLU A 92 16.48 29.35 -16.23
CA GLU A 92 16.89 28.17 -17.00
C GLU A 92 16.54 26.87 -16.26
N GLU A 93 16.91 26.78 -14.97
CA GLU A 93 16.57 25.64 -14.12
C GLU A 93 15.05 25.46 -14.02
N CYS A 94 14.32 26.56 -13.80
CA CYS A 94 12.85 26.53 -13.71
C CYS A 94 12.23 25.97 -14.99
N GLN A 95 12.69 26.44 -16.16
CA GLN A 95 12.17 26.01 -17.46
C GLN A 95 12.54 24.56 -17.78
N ALA A 96 13.74 24.12 -17.40
CA ALA A 96 14.18 22.74 -17.58
C ALA A 96 13.30 21.76 -16.77
N ILE A 97 13.01 22.08 -15.50
CA ILE A 97 12.13 21.27 -14.64
C ILE A 97 10.72 21.20 -15.23
N SER A 98 10.16 22.33 -15.66
CA SER A 98 8.83 22.34 -16.27
C SER A 98 8.80 21.55 -17.58
N LYS A 99 9.80 21.69 -18.44
CA LYS A 99 9.90 20.91 -19.68
C LYS A 99 9.93 19.40 -19.39
N ALA A 100 10.80 18.96 -18.47
CA ALA A 100 10.92 17.56 -18.09
C ALA A 100 9.63 17.00 -17.47
N THR A 101 8.90 17.81 -16.70
CA THR A 101 7.61 17.42 -16.11
C THR A 101 6.52 17.25 -17.18
N ILE A 102 6.49 18.13 -18.19
CA ILE A 102 5.56 18.01 -19.33
C ILE A 102 5.87 16.75 -20.14
N GLU A 103 7.14 16.52 -20.46
CA GLU A 103 7.58 15.31 -21.19
C GLU A 103 7.24 14.03 -20.42
N LEU A 104 7.43 14.04 -19.10
CA LEU A 104 7.00 12.94 -18.24
C LEU A 104 5.49 12.72 -18.33
N GLY A 105 4.68 13.77 -18.27
CA GLY A 105 3.21 13.68 -18.42
C GLY A 105 2.81 13.03 -19.74
N SER A 106 3.38 13.49 -20.87
CA SER A 106 3.12 12.90 -22.19
C SER A 106 3.46 11.40 -22.25
N ARG A 107 4.58 11.00 -21.63
CA ARG A 107 4.98 9.58 -21.59
C ARG A 107 4.06 8.74 -20.70
N LEU A 108 3.66 9.25 -19.53
CA LEU A 108 2.71 8.56 -18.66
C LEU A 108 1.38 8.31 -19.37
N ASN A 109 0.91 9.30 -20.14
CA ASN A 109 -0.30 9.18 -20.94
C ASN A 109 -0.19 8.07 -21.98
N GLY A 110 0.90 8.01 -22.75
CA GLY A 110 1.13 6.94 -23.72
C GLY A 110 1.12 5.54 -23.09
N ILE A 111 1.76 5.38 -21.92
CA ILE A 111 1.79 4.10 -21.18
C ILE A 111 0.39 3.71 -20.69
N ASN A 112 -0.35 4.67 -20.12
CA ASN A 112 -1.67 4.41 -19.56
C ASN A 112 -2.69 4.06 -20.64
N THR A 113 -2.64 4.69 -21.82
CA THR A 113 -3.52 4.33 -22.95
C THR A 113 -3.35 2.85 -23.35
N ILE A 114 -2.11 2.35 -23.42
CA ILE A 114 -1.84 0.95 -23.74
C ILE A 114 -2.40 0.01 -22.67
N ARG A 115 -2.26 0.40 -21.39
CA ARG A 115 -2.73 -0.39 -20.24
C ARG A 115 -4.26 -0.39 -20.12
N MET A 116 -4.91 0.73 -20.39
CA MET A 116 -6.38 0.82 -20.40
C MET A 116 -7.00 -0.03 -21.52
N ALA A 117 -6.32 -0.17 -22.66
CA ALA A 117 -6.77 -1.06 -23.73
C ALA A 117 -6.71 -2.55 -23.36
N LYS A 118 -5.93 -2.91 -22.33
CA LYS A 118 -5.73 -4.29 -21.85
C LYS A 118 -5.63 -4.29 -20.31
N PRO A 119 -6.75 -4.03 -19.61
CA PRO A 119 -6.73 -3.86 -18.16
C PRO A 119 -6.35 -5.17 -17.45
N GLY A 120 -5.76 -5.03 -16.26
CA GLY A 120 -5.39 -6.14 -15.37
C GLY A 120 -3.91 -6.54 -15.42
N MET A 121 -3.56 -7.58 -14.66
CA MET A 121 -2.18 -7.95 -14.31
C MET A 121 -1.90 -9.40 -14.68
N SER A 122 -0.76 -9.69 -15.29
CA SER A 122 -0.39 -11.05 -15.70
C SER A 122 -0.13 -12.05 -14.56
N GLN A 123 -0.27 -11.63 -13.31
CA GLN A 123 0.04 -12.40 -12.10
C GLN A 123 -1.13 -12.35 -11.11
N LEU A 124 -1.27 -13.39 -10.27
CA LEU A 124 -2.33 -13.49 -9.27
C LEU A 124 -1.83 -13.03 -7.90
N TYR A 125 -2.28 -11.85 -7.47
CA TYR A 125 -1.92 -11.28 -6.17
C TYR A 125 -2.80 -11.82 -5.03
N TYR A 126 -2.70 -13.13 -4.77
CA TYR A 126 -3.36 -13.77 -3.63
C TYR A 126 -2.80 -13.35 -2.26
N TRP A 127 -1.58 -12.82 -2.26
CA TRP A 127 -0.95 -12.17 -1.12
C TRP A 127 -0.59 -10.74 -1.51
N GLY A 128 -1.02 -9.79 -0.69
CA GLY A 128 -0.78 -8.38 -0.93
C GLY A 128 0.69 -7.99 -0.72
N ASN A 129 1.14 -7.05 -1.55
CA ASN A 129 2.53 -6.62 -1.67
C ASN A 129 2.87 -5.35 -0.85
N THR A 130 1.96 -4.87 -0.01
CA THR A 130 2.22 -3.80 0.96
C THR A 130 1.80 -4.25 2.36
N PRO A 131 2.25 -3.62 3.46
CA PRO A 131 1.77 -3.95 4.79
C PRO A 131 0.30 -3.58 5.01
N ALA A 132 -0.41 -4.34 5.83
CA ALA A 132 -1.77 -4.01 6.25
C ALA A 132 -1.78 -2.72 7.09
N ILE A 133 -2.74 -1.85 6.81
CA ILE A 133 -2.94 -0.57 7.50
C ILE A 133 -4.37 -0.52 8.03
N ASP A 134 -4.57 0.19 9.14
CA ASP A 134 -5.90 0.48 9.67
C ASP A 134 -6.51 1.59 8.80
N LEU A 135 -7.51 1.20 8.00
CA LEU A 135 -8.11 2.08 7.00
C LEU A 135 -8.95 3.20 7.63
N LEU A 136 -9.46 2.98 8.84
CA LEU A 136 -10.25 3.98 9.55
C LEU A 136 -9.32 4.92 10.32
N ASN A 137 -8.37 4.35 11.06
CA ASN A 137 -7.47 5.06 11.95
C ASN A 137 -8.21 6.13 12.76
N LEU A 138 -9.28 5.71 13.45
CA LEU A 138 -10.19 6.57 14.20
C LEU A 138 -9.45 7.61 15.07
N PRO A 139 -8.38 7.28 15.83
CA PRO A 139 -7.67 8.27 16.65
C PRO A 139 -7.17 9.50 15.88
N MET A 140 -6.86 9.34 14.59
CA MET A 140 -6.30 10.39 13.74
C MET A 140 -7.32 11.11 12.87
N ASN A 141 -8.50 10.53 12.72
CA ASN A 141 -9.56 11.03 11.88
C ASN A 141 -10.75 11.44 12.76
N GLU A 142 -11.77 10.59 12.85
CA GLU A 142 -13.04 10.92 13.51
C GLU A 142 -12.95 11.00 15.04
N GLY A 143 -11.92 10.39 15.66
CA GLY A 143 -11.68 10.34 17.10
C GLY A 143 -12.17 9.05 17.76
N MET A 144 -11.67 8.76 18.96
CA MET A 144 -11.98 7.51 19.70
C MET A 144 -13.43 7.38 20.16
N GLY A 145 -14.16 8.50 20.29
CA GLY A 145 -15.57 8.53 20.70
C GLY A 145 -16.57 8.56 19.56
N TYR A 146 -16.11 8.38 18.31
CA TYR A 146 -17.00 8.40 17.15
C TYR A 146 -17.91 7.16 17.13
N THR A 147 -19.16 7.31 16.71
CA THR A 147 -20.17 6.24 16.72
C THR A 147 -20.97 6.12 15.43
N GLU A 148 -20.90 7.11 14.53
CA GLU A 148 -21.69 7.12 13.31
C GLU A 148 -21.24 6.02 12.34
N PRO A 149 -22.06 5.62 11.35
CA PRO A 149 -21.64 4.64 10.36
C PRO A 149 -20.45 5.13 9.51
N LEU A 150 -19.59 4.20 9.10
CA LEU A 150 -18.47 4.47 8.17
C LEU A 150 -18.50 3.50 6.99
N SER A 151 -18.24 4.01 5.79
CA SER A 151 -18.24 3.22 4.55
C SER A 151 -16.90 3.35 3.83
N LEU A 152 -16.35 2.21 3.39
CA LEU A 152 -15.07 2.14 2.69
C LEU A 152 -15.24 1.45 1.34
N LEU A 153 -14.65 2.03 0.29
CA LEU A 153 -14.51 1.41 -1.03
C LEU A 153 -13.05 1.04 -1.26
N LEU A 154 -12.78 -0.22 -1.59
CA LEU A 154 -11.44 -0.75 -1.84
C LEU A 154 -11.38 -1.27 -3.29
N CYS A 155 -10.78 -0.48 -4.18
CA CYS A 155 -10.57 -0.84 -5.58
C CYS A 155 -9.20 -1.52 -5.76
N GLY A 156 -9.19 -2.69 -6.40
CA GLY A 156 -8.00 -3.54 -6.49
C GLY A 156 -7.61 -4.10 -5.13
N VAL A 157 -8.55 -4.78 -4.47
CA VAL A 157 -8.39 -5.25 -3.09
C VAL A 157 -7.23 -6.24 -2.94
N GLY A 158 -7.00 -7.11 -3.93
CA GLY A 158 -5.99 -8.16 -3.89
C GLY A 158 -6.30 -9.26 -2.87
N ASP A 159 -6.22 -8.94 -1.58
CA ASP A 159 -6.51 -9.88 -0.49
C ASP A 159 -7.23 -9.17 0.68
N PRO A 160 -7.83 -9.92 1.63
CA PRO A 160 -8.60 -9.29 2.70
C PRO A 160 -7.76 -8.69 3.82
N ARG A 161 -6.42 -8.59 3.72
CA ARG A 161 -5.56 -8.26 4.89
C ARG A 161 -5.85 -6.88 5.47
N LYS A 162 -6.09 -5.87 4.62
CA LYS A 162 -6.40 -4.49 5.06
C LYS A 162 -7.77 -4.45 5.75
N VAL A 163 -8.72 -5.25 5.27
CA VAL A 163 -10.07 -5.39 5.85
C VAL A 163 -9.98 -6.11 7.20
N CYS A 164 -9.39 -7.30 7.26
CA CYS A 164 -9.23 -8.06 8.50
C CYS A 164 -8.45 -7.28 9.57
N PHE A 165 -7.40 -6.56 9.17
CA PHE A 165 -6.64 -5.72 10.10
C PHE A 165 -7.49 -4.57 10.64
N THR A 166 -8.22 -3.86 9.78
CA THR A 166 -9.11 -2.76 10.20
C THR A 166 -10.21 -3.27 11.14
N ILE A 167 -10.86 -4.39 10.82
CA ILE A 167 -11.88 -5.01 11.68
C ILE A 167 -11.28 -5.41 13.04
N SER A 168 -10.06 -5.94 13.07
CA SER A 168 -9.37 -6.25 14.34
C SER A 168 -9.11 -5.01 15.21
N LYS A 169 -8.91 -3.83 14.59
CA LYS A 169 -8.75 -2.55 15.32
C LYS A 169 -10.07 -1.99 15.82
N LEU A 170 -11.16 -2.21 15.10
CA LEU A 170 -12.50 -1.90 15.59
C LEU A 170 -12.86 -2.71 16.84
N GLN A 171 -12.43 -3.98 16.88
CA GLN A 171 -12.58 -4.83 18.06
C GLN A 171 -11.82 -4.24 19.26
N ASP A 172 -10.56 -3.82 19.05
CA ASP A 172 -9.73 -3.21 20.10
C ASP A 172 -10.30 -1.87 20.60
N ALA A 173 -10.95 -1.10 19.73
CA ALA A 173 -11.51 0.21 20.06
C ALA A 173 -12.97 0.18 20.58
N GLU A 174 -13.59 -0.99 20.63
CA GLU A 174 -15.00 -1.20 20.99
C GLU A 174 -16.01 -0.31 20.24
N TYR A 175 -15.65 0.13 19.04
CA TYR A 175 -16.48 0.96 18.18
C TYR A 175 -17.86 0.32 17.99
N LYS A 176 -18.96 1.07 18.15
CA LYS A 176 -20.32 0.50 18.01
C LYS A 176 -20.97 0.79 16.66
N GLY A 177 -20.49 1.81 15.94
CA GLY A 177 -21.01 2.18 14.63
C GLY A 177 -20.92 1.06 13.59
N LYS A 178 -21.83 1.07 12.62
CA LYS A 178 -21.82 0.15 11.49
C LYS A 178 -20.68 0.50 10.53
N VAL A 179 -19.96 -0.50 10.05
CA VAL A 179 -18.89 -0.34 9.08
C VAL A 179 -19.17 -1.20 7.85
N THR A 180 -19.20 -0.55 6.69
CA THR A 180 -19.41 -1.21 5.39
C THR A 180 -18.11 -1.20 4.61
N PHE A 181 -17.64 -2.38 4.16
CA PHE A 181 -16.53 -2.53 3.23
C PHE A 181 -17.06 -2.98 1.88
N VAL A 182 -16.80 -2.20 0.83
CA VAL A 182 -17.07 -2.57 -0.56
C VAL A 182 -15.73 -2.90 -1.22
N MET A 183 -15.52 -4.16 -1.58
CA MET A 183 -14.27 -4.69 -2.13
C MET A 183 -14.43 -4.99 -3.61
N ASN A 184 -13.59 -4.37 -4.42
CA ASN A 184 -13.57 -4.56 -5.86
C ASN A 184 -12.24 -5.18 -6.31
N ASP A 185 -12.34 -6.13 -7.24
CA ASP A 185 -11.20 -6.60 -8.03
C ASP A 185 -11.66 -6.95 -9.45
N ILE A 186 -10.75 -6.83 -10.42
CA ILE A 186 -11.00 -7.24 -11.81
C ILE A 186 -10.74 -8.73 -12.00
N CYS A 187 -9.92 -9.34 -11.14
CA CYS A 187 -9.56 -10.75 -11.24
C CYS A 187 -10.53 -11.63 -10.42
N SER A 188 -11.24 -12.52 -11.11
CA SER A 188 -12.18 -13.45 -10.46
C SER A 188 -11.50 -14.39 -9.48
N CYS A 189 -10.32 -14.92 -9.81
CA CYS A 189 -9.56 -15.80 -8.93
C CYS A 189 -9.18 -15.09 -7.61
N THR A 190 -8.69 -13.86 -7.72
CA THR A 190 -8.31 -12.99 -6.59
C THR A 190 -9.52 -12.67 -5.71
N LEU A 191 -10.64 -12.24 -6.32
CA LEU A 191 -11.86 -11.91 -5.57
C LEU A 191 -12.53 -13.15 -4.95
N ALA A 192 -12.55 -14.28 -5.67
CA ALA A 192 -13.04 -15.57 -5.17
C ALA A 192 -12.26 -16.05 -3.95
N ARG A 193 -10.92 -15.88 -3.95
CA ARG A 193 -10.06 -16.19 -2.80
C ARG A 193 -10.34 -15.27 -1.62
N THR A 194 -10.47 -13.97 -1.89
CA THR A 194 -10.75 -12.95 -0.87
C THR A 194 -12.09 -13.23 -0.17
N LEU A 195 -13.14 -13.51 -0.94
CA LEU A 195 -14.46 -13.87 -0.43
C LEU A 195 -14.40 -15.17 0.37
N LEU A 196 -13.75 -16.21 -0.14
CA LEU A 196 -13.59 -17.49 0.55
C LEU A 196 -12.91 -17.32 1.92
N LEU A 197 -11.82 -16.56 2.01
CA LEU A 197 -11.09 -16.33 3.26
C LEU A 197 -11.95 -15.60 4.31
N LEU A 198 -12.75 -14.63 3.89
CA LEU A 198 -13.70 -13.94 4.78
C LEU A 198 -14.86 -14.86 5.21
N TYR A 199 -15.37 -15.68 4.29
CA TYR A 199 -16.42 -16.66 4.61
C TYR A 199 -15.93 -17.74 5.60
N LEU A 200 -14.69 -18.23 5.44
CA LEU A 200 -14.07 -19.15 6.40
C LEU A 200 -14.04 -18.58 7.82
N LEU A 201 -13.78 -17.27 7.96
CA LEU A 201 -13.82 -16.58 9.26
C LEU A 201 -15.24 -16.40 9.79
N CYS A 202 -16.21 -16.06 8.92
CA CYS A 202 -17.62 -15.93 9.30
C CYS A 202 -18.16 -17.27 9.82
N LYS A 203 -17.92 -18.37 9.08
CA LYS A 203 -18.40 -19.71 9.42
C LYS A 203 -17.65 -20.34 10.60
N GLY A 204 -16.33 -20.19 10.64
CA GLY A 204 -15.48 -20.85 11.63
C GLY A 204 -15.30 -20.06 12.94
N GLY A 205 -15.60 -18.76 12.92
CA GLY A 205 -15.38 -17.87 14.05
C GLY A 205 -13.93 -17.84 14.51
N GLU A 206 -13.73 -17.45 15.77
CA GLU A 206 -12.41 -17.34 16.39
C GLU A 206 -11.62 -18.67 16.38
N SER A 207 -12.35 -19.79 16.52
CA SER A 207 -11.75 -21.13 16.63
C SER A 207 -10.96 -21.54 15.38
N LYS A 208 -11.33 -21.02 14.20
CA LYS A 208 -10.70 -21.34 12.92
C LYS A 208 -9.71 -20.29 12.43
N ALA A 209 -9.40 -19.26 13.21
CA ALA A 209 -8.43 -18.22 12.81
C ALA A 209 -7.05 -18.79 12.42
N ARG A 210 -6.58 -19.83 13.13
CA ARG A 210 -5.32 -20.52 12.81
C ARG A 210 -5.42 -21.29 11.50
N SER A 211 -6.52 -22.01 11.27
CA SER A 211 -6.81 -22.70 10.01
C SER A 211 -6.79 -21.73 8.84
N VAL A 212 -7.50 -20.60 8.95
CA VAL A 212 -7.52 -19.57 7.89
C VAL A 212 -6.13 -19.00 7.64
N THR A 213 -5.30 -18.84 8.66
CA THR A 213 -3.90 -18.41 8.50
C THR A 213 -3.09 -19.41 7.66
N GLN A 214 -3.25 -20.73 7.89
CA GLN A 214 -2.59 -21.76 7.09
C GLN A 214 -3.13 -21.83 5.65
N ILE A 215 -4.45 -21.79 5.49
CA ILE A 215 -5.13 -21.77 4.19
C ILE A 215 -4.68 -20.58 3.34
N TRP A 216 -4.45 -19.43 3.98
CA TRP A 216 -4.01 -18.23 3.28
C TRP A 216 -2.56 -18.36 2.79
N TYR A 217 -1.62 -18.82 3.62
CA TYR A 217 -0.18 -18.58 3.41
C TYR A 217 0.72 -19.82 3.32
N SER A 218 0.19 -21.04 3.46
CA SER A 218 0.97 -22.29 3.39
C SER A 218 0.67 -23.09 2.12
N LEU A 219 1.69 -23.70 1.52
CA LEU A 219 1.53 -24.57 0.33
C LEU A 219 0.83 -25.89 0.63
N TYR A 220 0.98 -26.41 1.84
CA TYR A 220 0.32 -27.62 2.30
C TYR A 220 -0.57 -27.34 3.51
N LEU A 221 -1.63 -28.13 3.62
CA LEU A 221 -2.65 -28.04 4.65
C LEU A 221 -2.71 -29.36 5.42
N SER A 222 -3.21 -29.27 6.65
CA SER A 222 -3.62 -30.44 7.41
C SER A 222 -4.87 -31.04 6.78
N GLU A 223 -5.17 -32.31 7.07
CA GLU A 223 -6.44 -32.92 6.64
C GLU A 223 -7.64 -32.10 7.15
N GLU A 224 -7.59 -31.63 8.40
CA GLU A 224 -8.66 -30.81 8.98
C GLU A 224 -8.88 -29.50 8.21
N ASP A 225 -7.81 -28.75 7.94
CA ASP A 225 -7.88 -27.48 7.20
C ASP A 225 -8.36 -27.71 5.77
N HIS A 226 -7.90 -28.79 5.13
CA HIS A 226 -8.32 -29.17 3.78
C HIS A 226 -9.81 -29.49 3.72
N GLN A 227 -10.32 -30.32 4.64
CA GLN A 227 -11.75 -30.63 4.73
C GLN A 227 -12.59 -29.40 5.07
N PHE A 228 -12.08 -28.49 5.91
CA PHE A 228 -12.76 -27.25 6.24
C PHE A 228 -12.94 -26.35 5.01
N VAL A 229 -11.91 -26.16 4.19
CA VAL A 229 -12.02 -25.41 2.93
C VAL A 229 -13.00 -26.07 1.97
N ILE A 230 -12.91 -27.40 1.79
CA ILE A 230 -13.84 -28.14 0.91
C ILE A 230 -15.29 -27.95 1.35
N ALA A 231 -15.57 -28.04 2.66
CA ALA A 231 -16.91 -27.84 3.18
C ALA A 231 -17.42 -26.42 2.87
N CYS A 232 -16.59 -25.39 3.06
CA CYS A 232 -16.97 -24.02 2.75
C CYS A 232 -17.18 -23.77 1.26
N LEU A 233 -16.38 -24.40 0.39
CA LEU A 233 -16.59 -24.34 -1.06
C LEU A 233 -17.90 -24.97 -1.47
N ARG A 234 -18.26 -26.12 -0.89
CA ARG A 234 -19.54 -26.77 -1.15
C ARG A 234 -20.71 -25.84 -0.80
N ASP A 235 -20.67 -25.17 0.34
CA ASP A 235 -21.69 -24.18 0.69
C ASP A 235 -21.81 -23.08 -0.38
N LEU A 236 -20.70 -22.43 -0.71
CA LEU A 236 -20.66 -21.30 -1.67
C LEU A 236 -21.14 -21.71 -3.07
N ILE A 237 -20.84 -22.94 -3.49
CA ILE A 237 -21.28 -23.47 -4.78
C ILE A 237 -22.80 -23.73 -4.78
N GLN A 238 -23.32 -24.33 -3.71
CA GLN A 238 -24.72 -24.78 -3.62
C GLN A 238 -25.71 -23.63 -3.43
N ILE A 239 -25.32 -22.55 -2.76
CA ILE A 239 -26.22 -21.44 -2.44
C ILE A 239 -26.39 -20.45 -3.58
N SER A 240 -27.56 -19.83 -3.67
CA SER A 240 -27.86 -18.77 -4.65
C SER A 240 -27.62 -17.37 -4.11
N ASN A 241 -27.68 -17.18 -2.78
CA ASN A 241 -27.56 -15.89 -2.13
C ASN A 241 -26.61 -15.96 -0.93
N LEU A 242 -25.51 -15.21 -1.01
CA LEU A 242 -24.48 -15.13 0.03
C LEU A 242 -25.00 -14.58 1.36
N GLU A 243 -25.99 -13.70 1.32
CA GLU A 243 -26.58 -13.08 2.52
C GLU A 243 -27.25 -14.13 3.42
N VAL A 244 -27.78 -15.21 2.85
CA VAL A 244 -28.49 -16.27 3.60
C VAL A 244 -27.54 -17.04 4.52
N ILE A 245 -26.41 -17.51 3.98
CA ILE A 245 -25.44 -18.32 4.75
C ILE A 245 -24.55 -17.49 5.67
N THR A 246 -24.52 -16.17 5.45
CA THR A 246 -23.71 -15.24 6.25
C THR A 246 -24.54 -14.35 7.15
N HIS A 247 -25.85 -14.63 7.30
CA HIS A 247 -26.76 -13.85 8.13
C HIS A 247 -26.71 -12.34 7.81
N GLY A 248 -26.58 -11.99 6.54
CA GLY A 248 -26.53 -10.61 6.04
C GLY A 248 -25.15 -9.93 6.11
N ILE A 249 -24.11 -10.58 6.65
CA ILE A 249 -22.77 -9.99 6.77
C ILE A 249 -22.15 -9.78 5.38
N MET A 250 -22.30 -10.75 4.47
CA MET A 250 -21.66 -10.74 3.16
C MET A 250 -22.68 -10.65 2.01
N LYS A 251 -22.43 -9.76 1.05
CA LYS A 251 -23.30 -9.51 -0.10
C LYS A 251 -22.52 -9.41 -1.41
N MET A 252 -23.11 -9.92 -2.49
CA MET A 252 -22.60 -9.77 -3.85
C MET A 252 -23.76 -9.78 -4.84
N ASN A 253 -23.61 -9.10 -5.97
CA ASN A 253 -24.57 -9.21 -7.08
C ASN A 253 -24.65 -10.69 -7.55
N ALA A 254 -25.86 -11.20 -7.81
CA ALA A 254 -26.10 -12.61 -8.11
C ALA A 254 -25.41 -13.11 -9.38
N GLU A 255 -25.35 -12.28 -10.44
CA GLU A 255 -24.70 -12.62 -11.70
C GLU A 255 -23.18 -12.74 -11.51
N GLN A 256 -22.59 -11.72 -10.87
CA GLN A 256 -21.15 -11.74 -10.55
C GLN A 256 -20.79 -12.88 -9.59
N PHE A 257 -21.66 -13.19 -8.62
CA PHE A 257 -21.47 -14.31 -7.71
C PHE A 257 -21.45 -15.65 -8.48
N SER A 258 -22.34 -15.79 -9.47
CA SER A 258 -22.33 -16.96 -10.38
C SER A 258 -21.02 -17.08 -11.15
N SER A 259 -20.41 -15.95 -11.58
CA SER A 259 -19.09 -15.98 -12.22
C SER A 259 -17.99 -16.52 -11.28
N LEU A 260 -18.03 -16.19 -9.98
CA LEU A 260 -17.06 -16.70 -9.00
C LEU A 260 -17.24 -18.19 -8.70
N LYS A 261 -18.45 -18.75 -8.83
CA LYS A 261 -18.70 -20.19 -8.64
C LYS A 261 -17.84 -21.06 -9.54
N ASN A 262 -17.56 -20.63 -10.77
CA ASN A 262 -16.71 -21.37 -11.69
C ASN A 262 -15.28 -21.57 -11.14
N VAL A 263 -14.75 -20.56 -10.43
CA VAL A 263 -13.46 -20.66 -9.74
C VAL A 263 -13.53 -21.69 -8.61
N TRP A 264 -14.57 -21.59 -7.76
CA TRP A 264 -14.74 -22.51 -6.63
C TRP A 264 -15.00 -23.96 -7.05
N ILE A 265 -15.74 -24.19 -8.15
CA ILE A 265 -15.94 -25.53 -8.74
C ILE A 265 -14.60 -26.09 -9.22
N THR A 266 -13.79 -25.27 -9.91
CA THR A 266 -12.45 -25.67 -10.35
C THR A 266 -11.56 -26.03 -9.17
N TRP A 267 -11.52 -25.21 -8.12
CA TRP A 267 -10.79 -25.51 -6.89
C TRP A 267 -11.29 -26.77 -6.18
N LEU A 268 -12.60 -26.99 -6.11
CA LEU A 268 -13.17 -28.21 -5.53
C LEU A 268 -12.76 -29.46 -6.35
N HIS A 269 -12.66 -29.35 -7.67
CA HIS A 269 -12.13 -30.43 -8.51
C HIS A 269 -10.65 -30.67 -8.27
N LEU A 270 -9.84 -29.62 -8.20
CA LEU A 270 -8.41 -29.70 -7.89
C LEU A 270 -8.13 -30.30 -6.51
N SER A 271 -9.01 -30.10 -5.53
CA SER A 271 -8.89 -30.70 -4.19
C SER A 271 -8.87 -32.25 -4.17
N ARG A 272 -9.21 -32.89 -5.30
CA ARG A 272 -9.24 -34.34 -5.49
C ARG A 272 -8.11 -34.85 -6.38
N LYS A 273 -7.19 -33.97 -6.79
CA LYS A 273 -6.08 -34.27 -7.68
C LYS A 273 -4.76 -33.90 -7.02
N GLU A 274 -3.72 -34.59 -7.44
CA GLU A 274 -2.34 -34.18 -7.18
C GLU A 274 -1.87 -33.30 -8.35
N PHE A 275 -1.15 -32.22 -8.05
CA PHE A 275 -0.66 -31.27 -9.05
C PHE A 275 0.75 -30.73 -8.77
N ASP A 276 1.43 -31.19 -7.73
CA ASP A 276 2.80 -30.80 -7.37
C ASP A 276 3.00 -29.27 -7.27
N ILE A 277 2.22 -28.66 -6.37
CA ILE A 277 2.28 -27.22 -6.06
C ILE A 277 3.70 -26.77 -5.70
N PHE A 278 4.45 -27.64 -5.05
CA PHE A 278 5.82 -27.37 -4.65
C PHE A 278 6.76 -27.30 -5.85
N GLY A 279 6.69 -28.27 -6.77
CA GLY A 279 7.41 -28.26 -8.04
C GLY A 279 7.05 -27.05 -8.89
N GLN A 280 5.76 -26.73 -9.01
CA GLN A 280 5.30 -25.55 -9.76
C GLN A 280 5.86 -24.24 -9.19
N ARG A 281 5.80 -24.05 -7.86
CA ARG A 281 6.40 -22.88 -7.22
C ARG A 281 7.90 -22.83 -7.49
N ARG A 282 8.62 -23.95 -7.32
CA ARG A 282 10.07 -24.00 -7.60
C ARG A 282 10.37 -23.58 -9.05
N GLN A 283 9.62 -24.12 -10.01
CA GLN A 283 9.78 -23.77 -11.42
C GLN A 283 9.57 -22.27 -11.67
N GLN A 284 8.63 -21.61 -10.99
CA GLN A 284 8.48 -20.16 -11.09
C GLN A 284 9.70 -19.40 -10.56
N PHE A 285 10.27 -19.83 -9.43
CA PHE A 285 11.51 -19.26 -8.90
C PHE A 285 12.69 -19.47 -9.85
N ASP A 286 12.81 -20.64 -10.46
CA ASP A 286 13.88 -20.96 -11.42
C ASP A 286 13.75 -20.16 -12.73
N ASN A 287 12.53 -19.89 -13.16
CA ASN A 287 12.23 -19.08 -14.35
C ASN A 287 12.43 -17.58 -14.14
N ASP A 288 12.34 -17.10 -12.89
CA ASP A 288 12.61 -15.71 -12.55
C ASP A 288 14.11 -15.46 -12.37
N ARG A 289 14.73 -14.90 -13.41
CA ARG A 289 16.16 -14.56 -13.44
C ARG A 289 16.60 -13.64 -12.29
N SER A 290 15.68 -12.89 -11.68
CA SER A 290 15.97 -11.97 -10.58
C SER A 290 15.78 -12.62 -9.20
N ALA A 291 15.01 -13.71 -9.11
CA ALA A 291 14.61 -14.31 -7.83
C ALA A 291 15.79 -14.81 -7.01
N ALA A 292 16.74 -15.53 -7.62
CA ALA A 292 17.89 -16.08 -6.90
C ALA A 292 18.74 -14.99 -6.22
N TYR A 293 19.03 -13.91 -6.94
CA TYR A 293 19.74 -12.76 -6.38
C TYR A 293 18.90 -12.06 -5.29
N GLY A 294 17.62 -11.80 -5.59
CA GLY A 294 16.70 -11.14 -4.66
C GLY A 294 16.54 -11.89 -3.34
N MET A 295 16.40 -13.22 -3.38
CA MET A 295 16.29 -14.07 -2.19
C MET A 295 17.57 -14.01 -1.35
N LYS A 296 18.75 -14.12 -1.98
CA LYS A 296 20.02 -14.04 -1.27
C LYS A 296 20.16 -12.68 -0.57
N SER A 297 19.93 -11.59 -1.30
CA SER A 297 19.98 -10.23 -0.75
C SER A 297 18.98 -10.06 0.40
N TYR A 298 17.75 -10.55 0.24
CA TYR A 298 16.74 -10.48 1.29
C TYR A 298 17.20 -11.16 2.59
N ILE A 299 17.69 -12.40 2.52
CA ILE A 299 18.17 -13.13 3.70
C ILE A 299 19.33 -12.41 4.38
N GLU A 300 20.28 -11.89 3.61
CA GLU A 300 21.44 -11.18 4.17
C GLU A 300 21.05 -9.82 4.81
N GLU A 301 19.99 -9.18 4.33
CA GLU A 301 19.56 -7.85 4.76
C GLU A 301 18.59 -7.86 5.97
N ILE A 302 17.89 -8.95 6.24
CA ILE A 302 17.03 -9.07 7.44
C ILE A 302 17.83 -9.34 8.72
N PRO A 303 17.26 -9.08 9.92
CA PRO A 303 17.95 -9.34 11.18
C PRO A 303 18.43 -10.79 11.31
N ARG A 304 19.68 -11.01 11.75
CA ARG A 304 20.33 -12.34 11.84
C ARG A 304 19.48 -13.41 12.52
N LYS A 305 18.77 -13.05 13.60
CA LYS A 305 17.90 -13.96 14.36
C LYS A 305 16.79 -14.61 13.51
N HIS A 306 16.41 -13.99 12.40
CA HIS A 306 15.31 -14.37 11.53
C HIS A 306 15.75 -15.15 10.27
N GLN A 307 17.03 -15.08 9.90
CA GLN A 307 17.56 -15.57 8.62
C GLN A 307 17.25 -17.04 8.37
N ARG A 308 17.48 -17.90 9.37
CA ARG A 308 17.19 -19.34 9.27
C ARG A 308 15.73 -19.61 8.90
N SER A 309 14.79 -19.07 9.68
CA SER A 309 13.36 -19.29 9.45
C SER A 309 12.85 -18.68 8.13
N ALA A 310 13.45 -17.57 7.68
CA ALA A 310 13.15 -16.97 6.39
C ALA A 310 13.61 -17.87 5.23
N GLN A 311 14.83 -18.41 5.34
CA GLN A 311 15.39 -19.34 4.36
C GLN A 311 14.58 -20.63 4.29
N GLU A 312 14.18 -21.18 5.44
CA GLU A 312 13.29 -22.34 5.50
C GLU A 312 11.96 -22.07 4.77
N TRP A 313 11.31 -20.93 5.04
CA TRP A 313 10.06 -20.57 4.34
C TRP A 313 10.28 -20.42 2.83
N LEU A 314 11.36 -19.77 2.41
CA LEU A 314 11.68 -19.64 0.98
C LEU A 314 11.84 -21.00 0.31
N GLN A 315 12.42 -21.98 1.01
CA GLN A 315 12.61 -23.34 0.51
C GLN A 315 11.32 -24.15 0.46
N ASN A 316 10.45 -24.08 1.47
CA ASN A 316 9.30 -24.99 1.59
C ASN A 316 7.91 -24.33 1.43
N GLY A 317 7.80 -23.00 1.52
CA GLY A 317 6.55 -22.26 1.42
C GLY A 317 5.56 -22.49 2.57
N MET A 318 6.03 -22.93 3.74
CA MET A 318 5.18 -23.30 4.88
C MET A 318 5.30 -22.28 6.01
N LEU A 319 4.18 -21.63 6.38
CA LEU A 319 4.17 -20.61 7.42
C LEU A 319 4.20 -21.19 8.84
N CYS A 320 3.83 -22.45 9.04
CA CYS A 320 3.88 -23.08 10.36
C CYS A 320 5.33 -23.42 10.82
N SER A 321 5.48 -23.70 12.12
CA SER A 321 6.76 -24.20 12.65
C SER A 321 7.10 -25.58 12.11
N GLU A 322 8.40 -25.91 12.08
CA GLU A 322 8.92 -27.20 11.61
C GLU A 322 8.27 -28.40 12.29
N GLN A 323 8.06 -28.34 13.61
CA GLN A 323 7.40 -29.40 14.40
C GLN A 323 5.99 -29.71 13.89
N ASN A 324 5.27 -28.71 13.38
CA ASN A 324 3.89 -28.86 12.92
C ASN A 324 3.80 -29.27 11.43
N ARG A 325 4.92 -29.30 10.69
CA ARG A 325 4.92 -29.61 9.24
C ARG A 325 4.60 -31.07 8.94
N LYS A 326 4.90 -32.00 9.85
CA LYS A 326 4.73 -33.45 9.65
C LYS A 326 3.28 -33.85 9.32
N ASN A 327 2.31 -33.03 9.74
CA ASN A 327 0.89 -33.31 9.57
C ASN A 327 0.29 -32.62 8.34
N LEU A 328 1.10 -31.93 7.53
CA LEU A 328 0.65 -31.15 6.38
C LEU A 328 0.91 -31.93 5.10
N THR A 329 -0.11 -32.65 4.64
CA THR A 329 -0.02 -33.62 3.54
C THR A 329 -0.88 -33.25 2.35
N LYS A 330 -1.76 -32.24 2.46
CA LYS A 330 -2.70 -31.85 1.41
C LYS A 330 -2.25 -30.61 0.69
N GLU A 331 -2.16 -30.66 -0.63
CA GLU A 331 -1.79 -29.49 -1.44
C GLU A 331 -2.85 -28.38 -1.33
N ASN A 332 -2.42 -27.14 -1.15
CA ASN A 332 -3.31 -26.01 -1.05
C ASN A 332 -3.80 -25.55 -2.42
N PHE A 333 -4.82 -26.25 -2.93
CA PHE A 333 -5.41 -25.99 -4.24
C PHE A 333 -5.98 -24.57 -4.41
N THR A 334 -6.21 -23.82 -3.34
CA THR A 334 -6.72 -22.44 -3.42
C THR A 334 -5.64 -21.44 -3.87
N LEU A 335 -4.36 -21.83 -3.86
CA LEU A 335 -3.24 -21.04 -4.42
C LEU A 335 -3.07 -21.23 -5.93
N MET A 336 -3.90 -22.08 -6.53
CA MET A 336 -3.97 -22.28 -7.97
C MET A 336 -4.89 -21.23 -8.60
N GLY A 337 -4.60 -20.81 -9.83
CA GLY A 337 -5.49 -19.97 -10.60
C GLY A 337 -5.09 -19.96 -12.06
N SER A 338 -6.01 -19.56 -12.93
CA SER A 338 -5.68 -19.38 -14.34
C SER A 338 -4.87 -18.10 -14.52
N SER A 339 -3.77 -18.21 -15.28
CA SER A 339 -2.94 -17.07 -15.60
C SER A 339 -3.76 -16.00 -16.32
N PHE A 340 -3.65 -14.78 -15.85
CA PHE A 340 -4.34 -13.64 -16.43
C PHE A 340 -3.66 -13.27 -17.76
N GLN A 341 -4.23 -13.73 -18.86
CA GLN A 341 -4.05 -13.12 -20.17
C GLN A 341 -5.42 -13.02 -20.84
N LEU A 342 -5.96 -11.79 -20.89
CA LEU A 342 -7.02 -11.33 -21.79
C LEU A 342 -8.30 -12.21 -21.85
N ASP A 343 -9.35 -11.71 -21.21
CA ASP A 343 -10.77 -11.92 -21.51
C ASP A 343 -11.41 -13.32 -21.37
N SER A 344 -10.80 -14.31 -20.71
CA SER A 344 -11.56 -15.57 -20.52
C SER A 344 -11.23 -16.47 -19.32
N ASN A 345 -10.16 -16.22 -18.54
CA ASN A 345 -9.70 -17.20 -17.54
C ASN A 345 -9.62 -18.65 -18.09
N SER A 346 -9.32 -18.80 -19.39
CA SER A 346 -9.41 -20.05 -20.12
C SER A 346 -8.14 -20.92 -20.05
N GLY A 347 -7.08 -20.43 -19.41
CA GLY A 347 -5.84 -21.17 -19.19
C GLY A 347 -5.95 -22.26 -18.11
N SER A 348 -4.96 -23.16 -18.10
CA SER A 348 -4.75 -24.13 -17.01
C SER A 348 -4.64 -23.42 -15.66
N TYR A 349 -5.22 -24.02 -14.62
CA TYR A 349 -5.02 -23.55 -13.25
C TYR A 349 -3.64 -24.02 -12.77
N GLU A 350 -2.76 -23.06 -12.52
CA GLU A 350 -1.38 -23.27 -12.09
C GLU A 350 -1.12 -22.48 -10.80
N TYR A 351 -0.02 -22.77 -10.11
CA TYR A 351 0.38 -21.99 -8.93
C TYR A 351 0.53 -20.52 -9.31
N GLY A 352 -0.26 -19.63 -8.70
CA GLY A 352 -0.45 -18.27 -9.22
C GLY A 352 0.39 -17.18 -8.56
N VAL A 353 1.02 -17.48 -7.42
CA VAL A 353 1.58 -16.44 -6.53
C VAL A 353 2.97 -15.99 -7.01
N PRO A 354 3.20 -14.69 -7.19
CA PRO A 354 4.49 -14.13 -7.60
C PRO A 354 5.66 -14.54 -6.70
N THR A 355 6.86 -14.64 -7.30
CA THR A 355 8.14 -14.92 -6.63
C THR A 355 8.58 -13.82 -5.66
N ASP A 356 7.99 -12.61 -5.76
CA ASP A 356 8.26 -11.45 -4.91
C ASP A 356 7.13 -11.15 -3.90
N SER A 357 6.14 -12.05 -3.78
CA SER A 357 5.07 -11.93 -2.79
C SER A 357 5.22 -12.98 -1.69
N PHE A 358 5.34 -12.51 -0.44
CA PHE A 358 5.50 -13.35 0.75
C PHE A 358 4.50 -12.97 1.84
N PRO A 359 4.19 -13.89 2.78
CA PRO A 359 3.42 -13.56 3.97
C PRO A 359 4.01 -12.37 4.75
N PHE A 360 5.33 -12.17 4.66
CA PHE A 360 6.02 -11.12 5.40
C PHE A 360 5.77 -9.72 4.81
N ASN A 361 5.45 -9.59 3.52
CA ASN A 361 5.11 -8.32 2.86
C ASN A 361 3.79 -7.75 3.39
N GLY A 362 2.80 -8.62 3.54
CA GLY A 362 1.43 -8.25 3.88
C GLY A 362 1.26 -7.66 5.29
N TRP A 363 2.24 -7.82 6.18
CA TRP A 363 2.14 -7.41 7.59
C TRP A 363 3.40 -6.67 8.07
N ASP A 364 3.20 -5.53 8.72
CA ASP A 364 4.30 -4.64 9.13
C ASP A 364 5.20 -5.29 10.19
N TYR A 365 6.44 -5.60 9.81
CA TYR A 365 7.44 -6.21 10.69
C TYR A 365 7.59 -5.49 12.02
N ARG A 366 7.43 -4.17 12.06
CA ARG A 366 7.61 -3.41 13.31
C ARG A 366 6.48 -3.65 14.29
N ILE A 367 5.26 -3.83 13.79
CA ILE A 367 4.12 -4.18 14.63
C ILE A 367 4.29 -5.62 15.09
N VAL A 368 4.60 -6.54 14.17
CA VAL A 368 4.76 -7.97 14.44
C VAL A 368 5.87 -8.22 15.47
N SER A 369 7.06 -7.66 15.26
CA SER A 369 8.22 -7.84 16.14
C SER A 369 8.06 -7.17 17.50
N ALA A 370 7.31 -6.06 17.59
CA ALA A 370 6.99 -5.44 18.87
C ALA A 370 6.01 -6.28 19.70
N MET A 371 5.08 -6.97 19.05
CA MET A 371 4.13 -7.87 19.72
C MET A 371 4.79 -9.19 20.17
N TYR A 372 5.80 -9.65 19.44
CA TYR A 372 6.51 -10.91 19.67
C TYR A 372 8.03 -10.75 19.83
N PRO A 373 8.51 -9.95 20.81
CA PRO A 373 9.91 -9.54 20.88
C PRO A 373 10.89 -10.68 21.18
N LYS A 374 10.41 -11.75 21.84
CA LYS A 374 11.19 -12.92 22.24
C LYS A 374 11.22 -14.03 21.18
N THR A 375 10.47 -13.90 20.10
CA THR A 375 10.38 -14.92 19.05
C THR A 375 11.44 -14.68 17.97
N ASN A 376 12.33 -15.66 17.77
CA ASN A 376 13.37 -15.57 16.74
C ASN A 376 12.91 -16.11 15.38
N SER A 377 11.98 -17.07 15.33
CA SER A 377 11.47 -17.61 14.08
C SER A 377 10.42 -16.68 13.44
N LEU A 378 10.67 -16.19 12.22
CA LEU A 378 9.71 -15.38 11.46
C LEU A 378 8.42 -16.12 11.19
N THR A 379 8.50 -17.39 10.79
CA THR A 379 7.32 -18.19 10.46
C THR A 379 6.41 -18.33 11.66
N VAL A 380 6.97 -18.65 12.84
CA VAL A 380 6.22 -18.68 14.11
C VAL A 380 5.64 -17.31 14.46
N MET A 381 6.45 -16.27 14.34
CA MET A 381 6.07 -14.91 14.73
C MET A 381 4.90 -14.38 13.89
N TYR A 382 5.01 -14.48 12.56
CA TYR A 382 3.96 -14.07 11.64
C TYR A 382 2.74 -14.99 11.72
N ASN A 383 2.92 -16.30 11.85
CA ASN A 383 1.81 -17.23 12.08
C ASN A 383 0.96 -16.80 13.28
N ASN A 384 1.59 -16.52 14.42
CA ASN A 384 0.88 -16.16 15.65
C ASN A 384 0.22 -14.78 15.52
N TYR A 385 0.96 -13.79 15.00
CA TYR A 385 0.43 -12.44 14.79
C TYR A 385 -0.79 -12.42 13.85
N ILE A 386 -0.69 -13.10 12.70
CA ILE A 386 -1.79 -13.18 11.73
C ILE A 386 -2.97 -13.90 12.36
N THR A 387 -2.71 -15.03 13.06
CA THR A 387 -3.77 -15.76 13.78
C THR A 387 -4.48 -14.85 14.79
N ASP A 388 -3.77 -14.00 15.53
CA ASP A 388 -4.38 -13.06 16.47
C ASP A 388 -5.24 -12.00 15.80
N VAL A 389 -4.75 -11.42 14.70
CA VAL A 389 -5.51 -10.45 13.91
C VAL A 389 -6.78 -11.11 13.38
N LEU A 390 -6.68 -12.32 12.81
CA LEU A 390 -7.83 -13.04 12.26
C LEU A 390 -8.80 -13.49 13.34
N ARG A 391 -8.32 -13.83 14.54
CA ARG A 391 -9.18 -14.16 15.69
C ARG A 391 -10.03 -12.95 16.08
N LYS A 392 -9.41 -11.78 16.27
CA LYS A 392 -10.13 -10.53 16.57
C LYS A 392 -11.08 -10.13 15.45
N CYS A 393 -10.67 -10.31 14.20
CA CYS A 393 -11.53 -10.10 13.04
C CYS A 393 -12.76 -11.01 13.10
N ALA A 394 -12.57 -12.32 13.29
CA ALA A 394 -13.65 -13.29 13.35
C ALA A 394 -14.59 -13.04 14.52
N ALA A 395 -14.07 -12.70 15.71
CA ALA A 395 -14.87 -12.28 16.87
C ALA A 395 -15.80 -11.13 16.52
N ARG A 396 -15.24 -10.11 15.84
CA ARG A 396 -15.97 -8.90 15.46
C ARG A 396 -16.99 -9.14 14.34
N LEU A 397 -16.71 -10.08 13.44
CA LEU A 397 -17.66 -10.47 12.38
C LEU A 397 -18.92 -11.14 12.93
N GLN A 398 -18.91 -11.66 14.17
CA GLN A 398 -20.12 -12.18 14.81
C GLN A 398 -21.09 -11.09 15.28
N ASN A 399 -20.70 -9.81 15.17
CA ASN A 399 -21.57 -8.68 15.49
C ASN A 399 -22.28 -8.17 14.24
N ASP A 400 -23.52 -7.71 14.38
CA ASP A 400 -24.37 -7.23 13.27
C ASP A 400 -23.96 -5.88 12.66
N ASN A 401 -22.76 -5.39 12.95
CA ASN A 401 -22.32 -4.05 12.57
C ASN A 401 -21.18 -4.03 11.56
N ILE A 402 -20.75 -5.18 11.02
CA ILE A 402 -19.83 -5.25 9.88
C ILE A 402 -20.58 -5.75 8.65
N HIS A 403 -20.44 -5.05 7.53
CA HIS A 403 -21.02 -5.46 6.25
C HIS A 403 -19.94 -5.51 5.18
N LEU A 404 -19.93 -6.59 4.40
CA LEU A 404 -18.92 -6.89 3.40
C LEU A 404 -19.60 -7.06 2.04
N SER A 405 -19.31 -6.18 1.09
CA SER A 405 -19.82 -6.24 -0.27
C SER A 405 -18.70 -6.50 -1.27
N PHE A 406 -18.97 -7.28 -2.31
CA PHE A 406 -17.98 -7.68 -3.32
C PHE A 406 -18.43 -7.26 -4.72
N ILE A 407 -17.50 -6.76 -5.53
CA ILE A 407 -17.74 -6.32 -6.92
C ILE A 407 -16.66 -6.89 -7.83
N LEU A 408 -17.05 -7.79 -8.74
CA LEU A 408 -16.17 -8.30 -9.79
C LEU A 408 -16.27 -7.41 -11.03
N SER A 409 -15.39 -6.42 -11.15
CA SER A 409 -15.38 -5.49 -12.27
C SER A 409 -14.05 -4.77 -12.38
N ASN A 410 -13.77 -4.15 -13.52
CA ASN A 410 -12.77 -3.10 -13.57
C ASN A 410 -13.18 -1.97 -12.62
N CYS A 411 -12.22 -1.39 -11.90
CA CYS A 411 -12.47 -0.36 -10.90
C CYS A 411 -13.15 0.90 -11.47
N THR A 412 -13.01 1.18 -12.77
CA THR A 412 -13.67 2.30 -13.45
C THR A 412 -15.12 2.01 -13.83
N ASP A 413 -15.54 0.74 -13.71
CA ASP A 413 -16.86 0.25 -14.12
C ASP A 413 -17.63 -0.31 -12.91
N VAL A 414 -17.30 0.13 -11.68
CA VAL A 414 -17.95 -0.36 -10.46
C VAL A 414 -19.30 0.27 -10.19
N THR A 415 -19.55 1.48 -10.73
CA THR A 415 -20.75 2.29 -10.42
C THR A 415 -22.08 1.54 -10.49
N PRO A 416 -22.35 0.71 -11.53
CA PRO A 416 -23.60 -0.04 -11.61
C PRO A 416 -23.82 -1.05 -10.47
N TYR A 417 -22.75 -1.43 -9.76
CA TYR A 417 -22.76 -2.44 -8.71
C TYR A 417 -22.57 -1.86 -7.31
N LEU A 418 -22.38 -0.54 -7.19
CA LEU A 418 -22.30 0.12 -5.88
C LEU A 418 -23.68 0.15 -5.22
N PRO A 419 -23.76 0.03 -3.88
CA PRO A 419 -25.03 0.24 -3.17
C PRO A 419 -25.60 1.63 -3.46
N GLU A 420 -26.90 1.69 -3.77
CA GLU A 420 -27.58 2.93 -4.15
C GLU A 420 -27.45 4.02 -3.08
N GLY A 421 -27.12 5.25 -3.50
CA GLY A 421 -27.00 6.41 -2.63
C GLY A 421 -25.82 6.36 -1.64
N MET A 422 -25.00 5.32 -1.67
CA MET A 422 -23.87 5.17 -0.76
C MET A 422 -22.71 6.09 -1.15
N THR A 423 -22.17 6.79 -0.15
CA THR A 423 -20.93 7.56 -0.25
C THR A 423 -19.90 7.00 0.72
N TYR A 424 -18.61 7.21 0.45
CA TYR A 424 -17.53 6.55 1.16
C TYR A 424 -16.64 7.52 1.92
N ASP A 425 -16.35 7.18 3.18
CA ASP A 425 -15.42 7.89 4.06
C ASP A 425 -13.96 7.58 3.74
N ARG A 426 -13.70 6.40 3.15
CA ARG A 426 -12.38 6.00 2.69
C ARG A 426 -12.50 5.35 1.32
N ILE A 427 -11.77 5.85 0.33
CA ILE A 427 -11.65 5.19 -0.97
C ILE A 427 -10.18 4.81 -1.16
N MET A 428 -9.87 3.52 -1.13
CA MET A 428 -8.54 2.97 -1.43
C MET A 428 -8.50 2.58 -2.90
N THR A 429 -7.52 3.05 -3.66
CA THR A 429 -7.34 2.61 -5.06
C THR A 429 -6.17 1.66 -5.24
N SER A 430 -5.54 1.19 -4.16
CA SER A 430 -4.33 0.35 -4.24
C SER A 430 -3.29 0.98 -5.17
N ASN A 431 -2.47 0.18 -5.86
CA ASN A 431 -1.53 0.62 -6.87
C ASN A 431 -2.14 0.89 -8.26
N LEU A 432 -3.47 1.09 -8.36
CA LEU A 432 -4.14 1.31 -9.66
C LEU A 432 -3.68 2.58 -10.38
N TRP A 433 -3.09 3.56 -9.67
CA TRP A 433 -2.44 4.72 -10.30
C TRP A 433 -1.26 4.29 -11.20
N ASP A 434 -0.65 3.14 -10.96
CA ASP A 434 0.36 2.62 -11.89
C ASP A 434 -0.25 2.14 -13.21
N TYR A 435 -1.56 1.98 -13.33
CA TYR A 435 -2.22 1.38 -14.51
C TYR A 435 -3.29 2.27 -15.13
N ILE A 436 -3.79 3.23 -14.37
CA ILE A 436 -4.84 4.16 -14.75
C ILE A 436 -4.32 5.57 -14.52
N HIS A 437 -4.61 6.47 -15.46
CA HIS A 437 -4.23 7.86 -15.33
C HIS A 437 -4.84 8.48 -14.06
N LEU A 438 -4.02 9.18 -13.26
CA LEU A 438 -4.43 9.68 -11.94
C LEU A 438 -5.62 10.62 -12.04
N GLY A 439 -5.63 11.51 -13.03
CA GLY A 439 -6.76 12.41 -13.23
C GLY A 439 -8.08 11.66 -13.44
N ASP A 440 -8.06 10.52 -14.12
CA ASP A 440 -9.28 9.75 -14.39
C ASP A 440 -9.73 8.97 -13.16
N LEU A 441 -8.79 8.43 -12.38
CA LEU A 441 -9.08 7.89 -11.05
C LEU A 441 -9.73 8.95 -10.16
N LEU A 442 -9.18 10.16 -10.08
CA LEU A 442 -9.74 11.22 -9.23
C LEU A 442 -11.12 11.69 -9.71
N LYS A 443 -11.33 11.86 -11.03
CA LYS A 443 -12.64 12.17 -11.61
C LYS A 443 -13.68 11.12 -11.22
N PHE A 444 -13.30 9.85 -11.29
CA PHE A 444 -14.18 8.73 -11.01
C PHE A 444 -14.49 8.59 -9.51
N MET A 445 -13.46 8.71 -8.65
CA MET A 445 -13.61 8.48 -7.21
C MET A 445 -14.24 9.67 -6.46
N LYS A 446 -14.03 10.92 -6.93
CA LYS A 446 -14.51 12.12 -6.21
C LYS A 446 -16.03 12.13 -5.98
N PRO A 447 -16.90 11.81 -6.96
CA PRO A 447 -18.34 11.78 -6.75
C PRO A 447 -18.81 10.77 -5.68
N LEU A 448 -18.02 9.72 -5.45
CA LEU A 448 -18.32 8.67 -4.48
C LEU A 448 -17.93 9.06 -3.04
N LEU A 449 -17.18 10.15 -2.85
CA LEU A 449 -16.69 10.55 -1.54
C LEU A 449 -17.80 11.11 -0.65
N ASN A 450 -17.79 10.76 0.64
CA ASN A 450 -18.73 11.28 1.61
C ASN A 450 -18.44 12.75 1.94
N ALA A 451 -19.18 13.66 1.31
CA ALA A 451 -19.04 15.10 1.53
C ALA A 451 -19.45 15.57 2.94
N ARG A 452 -20.20 14.76 3.70
CA ARG A 452 -20.63 15.10 5.07
C ARG A 452 -19.55 14.80 6.11
N ASN A 453 -18.63 13.87 5.80
CA ASN A 453 -17.50 13.57 6.68
C ASN A 453 -16.27 14.38 6.24
N LYS A 454 -15.86 15.36 7.06
CA LYS A 454 -14.68 16.20 6.81
C LYS A 454 -13.35 15.42 6.75
N TRP A 455 -13.33 14.18 7.21
CA TRP A 455 -12.19 13.27 7.17
C TRP A 455 -12.22 12.33 5.95
N ALA A 456 -13.26 12.42 5.12
CA ALA A 456 -13.37 11.58 3.94
C ALA A 456 -12.21 11.83 2.96
N VAL A 457 -11.64 10.74 2.43
CA VAL A 457 -10.40 10.81 1.66
C VAL A 457 -10.30 9.71 0.61
N VAL A 458 -9.81 10.08 -0.58
CA VAL A 458 -9.32 9.13 -1.60
C VAL A 458 -7.84 8.91 -1.35
N VAL A 459 -7.39 7.66 -1.36
CA VAL A 459 -5.98 7.31 -1.22
C VAL A 459 -5.53 6.58 -2.46
N THR A 460 -4.61 7.21 -3.18
CA THR A 460 -4.00 6.65 -4.39
C THR A 460 -2.59 6.20 -4.07
N GLU A 461 -2.24 4.97 -4.45
CA GLU A 461 -0.91 4.42 -4.23
C GLU A 461 -0.21 4.18 -5.58
N THR A 462 1.12 4.33 -5.61
CA THR A 462 1.96 3.96 -6.75
C THR A 462 3.17 3.18 -6.22
N GLN A 463 3.61 2.18 -6.97
CA GLN A 463 4.84 1.42 -6.69
C GLN A 463 5.83 1.51 -7.86
N ASN A 464 5.34 1.88 -9.06
CA ASN A 464 6.13 1.84 -10.29
C ASN A 464 6.60 3.21 -10.80
N TRP A 465 6.25 4.31 -10.13
CA TRP A 465 6.61 5.68 -10.55
C TRP A 465 8.10 5.86 -10.85
N ILE A 466 8.99 5.23 -10.07
CA ILE A 466 10.44 5.39 -10.24
C ILE A 466 10.94 4.80 -11.56
N ARG A 467 10.23 3.83 -12.15
CA ARG A 467 10.56 3.26 -13.47
C ARG A 467 10.47 4.33 -14.57
N GLN A 468 9.72 5.41 -14.31
CA GLN A 468 9.57 6.55 -15.20
C GLN A 468 10.70 7.58 -15.00
N LEU A 469 11.56 7.40 -13.99
CA LEU A 469 12.68 8.27 -13.68
C LEU A 469 13.97 7.44 -13.54
N PRO A 470 14.42 6.75 -14.60
CA PRO A 470 15.50 5.75 -14.51
C PRO A 470 16.83 6.34 -14.01
N LEU A 471 17.10 7.62 -14.30
CA LEU A 471 18.31 8.33 -13.88
C LEU A 471 18.25 8.86 -12.44
N LEU A 472 17.10 8.75 -11.75
CA LEU A 472 16.94 9.29 -10.40
C LEU A 472 17.99 8.73 -9.45
N TYR A 473 18.15 7.42 -9.48
CA TYR A 473 19.09 6.72 -8.62
C TYR A 473 20.54 7.14 -8.87
N ASP A 474 20.94 7.23 -10.12
CA ASP A 474 22.32 7.55 -10.47
C ASP A 474 22.65 8.99 -10.09
N LYS A 475 21.68 9.90 -10.25
CA LYS A 475 21.81 11.32 -9.85
C LYS A 475 21.83 11.53 -8.33
N LYS A 476 20.95 10.85 -7.57
CA LYS A 476 20.77 11.12 -6.13
C LYS A 476 21.59 10.23 -5.22
N MET A 477 21.85 8.99 -5.63
CA MET A 477 22.43 7.99 -4.73
C MET A 477 23.92 7.77 -4.95
N GLY A 478 24.45 8.00 -6.17
CA GLY A 478 25.88 7.92 -6.47
C GLY A 478 26.58 6.73 -5.79
N LEU A 479 26.05 5.50 -5.97
CA LEU A 479 26.30 4.32 -5.13
C LEU A 479 27.69 3.68 -5.32
N THR A 480 28.74 4.48 -5.41
CA THR A 480 30.13 4.01 -5.42
C THR A 480 30.50 3.36 -4.08
N VAL A 481 31.46 2.44 -4.13
CA VAL A 481 32.03 1.80 -2.94
C VAL A 481 32.68 2.88 -2.07
N GLY A 482 32.42 2.86 -0.76
CA GLY A 482 32.96 3.84 0.19
C GLY A 482 32.22 5.20 0.23
N SER A 483 31.15 5.39 -0.55
CA SER A 483 30.36 6.62 -0.55
C SER A 483 29.79 6.97 0.83
N ALA A 484 29.62 8.28 1.10
CA ALA A 484 29.12 8.79 2.37
C ALA A 484 27.73 8.22 2.73
N VAL A 485 26.87 7.98 1.73
CA VAL A 485 25.55 7.38 1.96
C VAL A 485 25.66 5.95 2.50
N ARG A 486 26.57 5.12 1.97
CA ARG A 486 26.80 3.75 2.48
C ARG A 486 27.29 3.77 3.92
N GLN A 487 28.16 4.73 4.28
CA GLN A 487 28.60 4.90 5.67
C GLN A 487 27.45 5.31 6.60
N LYS A 488 26.56 6.23 6.17
CA LYS A 488 25.35 6.59 6.93
C LYS A 488 24.46 5.37 7.16
N VAL A 489 24.22 4.58 6.11
CA VAL A 489 23.41 3.36 6.19
C VAL A 489 24.02 2.33 7.13
N LEU A 490 25.34 2.13 7.08
CA LEU A 490 26.03 1.21 8.00
C LEU A 490 25.90 1.67 9.45
N LYS A 491 26.03 2.99 9.71
CA LYS A 491 25.89 3.55 11.06
C LYS A 491 24.46 3.44 11.58
N ASP A 492 23.46 3.69 10.75
CA ASP A 492 22.04 3.59 11.16
C ASP A 492 21.61 2.14 11.40
N THR A 493 21.95 1.24 10.48
CA THR A 493 21.44 -0.14 10.48
C THR A 493 22.31 -1.13 11.23
N GLY A 494 23.61 -0.85 11.36
CA GLY A 494 24.61 -1.81 11.82
C GLY A 494 24.79 -3.02 10.87
N ASN A 495 24.15 -3.04 9.71
CA ASN A 495 24.14 -4.19 8.80
C ASN A 495 25.04 -3.91 7.57
N LYS A 496 26.16 -4.64 7.50
CA LYS A 496 27.11 -4.56 6.38
C LYS A 496 26.50 -5.00 5.05
N SER A 497 25.60 -5.99 5.04
CA SER A 497 24.95 -6.47 3.82
C SER A 497 24.06 -5.40 3.21
N ILE A 498 23.32 -4.66 4.05
CA ILE A 498 22.53 -3.51 3.58
C ILE A 498 23.44 -2.42 3.03
N ALA A 499 24.49 -2.04 3.78
CA ALA A 499 25.39 -0.96 3.38
C ALA A 499 26.17 -1.25 2.08
N ASN A 500 26.42 -2.53 1.80
CA ASN A 500 27.11 -3.01 0.60
C ASN A 500 26.15 -3.54 -0.48
N SER A 501 24.84 -3.45 -0.27
CA SER A 501 23.86 -3.92 -1.24
C SER A 501 24.01 -3.17 -2.57
N MET A 502 23.77 -3.90 -3.67
CA MET A 502 23.56 -3.29 -4.99
C MET A 502 22.09 -2.93 -5.19
N GLY A 503 21.21 -3.45 -4.34
CA GLY A 503 19.81 -3.06 -4.27
C GLY A 503 19.68 -1.61 -3.80
N LYS A 504 19.06 -0.77 -4.63
CA LYS A 504 18.88 0.67 -4.38
C LYS A 504 17.87 0.94 -3.24
N GLN A 505 17.01 -0.01 -2.91
CA GLN A 505 16.00 0.08 -1.86
C GLN A 505 16.57 0.39 -0.47
N GLY A 506 17.80 -0.07 -0.18
CA GLY A 506 18.42 0.20 1.12
C GLY A 506 18.83 1.64 1.37
N PHE A 507 18.88 2.44 0.30
CA PHE A 507 19.42 3.79 0.31
C PHE A 507 18.32 4.85 0.15
N LEU A 508 17.11 4.46 -0.26
CA LEU A 508 15.97 5.36 -0.47
C LEU A 508 15.53 6.13 0.78
N ASP A 509 15.72 5.58 1.99
CA ASP A 509 15.45 6.25 3.26
C ASP A 509 16.36 7.47 3.51
N TYR A 510 17.54 7.49 2.88
CA TYR A 510 18.58 8.50 3.09
C TYR A 510 18.69 9.48 1.92
N CYS A 511 17.78 9.39 0.96
CA CYS A 511 17.75 10.23 -0.22
C CYS A 511 16.51 11.10 -0.21
N ASN A 512 16.71 12.40 -0.43
CA ASN A 512 15.64 13.32 -0.67
C ASN A 512 15.13 13.19 -2.12
N ILE A 513 13.86 12.81 -2.23
CA ILE A 513 13.14 12.62 -3.49
C ILE A 513 11.86 13.48 -3.59
N THR A 514 11.65 14.41 -2.66
CA THR A 514 10.40 15.19 -2.57
C THR A 514 10.11 15.96 -3.86
N GLU A 515 11.14 16.53 -4.48
CA GLU A 515 11.04 17.27 -5.75
C GLU A 515 10.58 16.36 -6.90
N GLU A 516 11.16 15.16 -6.99
CA GLU A 516 10.85 14.20 -8.06
C GLU A 516 9.46 13.61 -7.90
N VAL A 517 9.05 13.32 -6.66
CA VAL A 517 7.69 12.87 -6.40
C VAL A 517 6.69 13.98 -6.72
N THR A 518 6.98 15.22 -6.32
CA THR A 518 6.12 16.39 -6.66
C THR A 518 5.98 16.53 -8.18
N SER A 519 7.08 16.40 -8.92
CA SER A 519 7.07 16.45 -10.38
C SER A 519 6.28 15.30 -11.00
N PHE A 520 6.44 14.08 -10.48
CA PHE A 520 5.69 12.91 -10.92
C PHE A 520 4.18 13.04 -10.66
N VAL A 521 3.77 13.51 -9.48
CA VAL A 521 2.35 13.71 -9.15
C VAL A 521 1.74 14.78 -10.07
N ARG A 522 2.44 15.91 -10.27
CA ARG A 522 1.98 16.95 -11.19
C ARG A 522 1.86 16.44 -12.61
N ALA A 523 2.88 15.74 -13.11
CA ALA A 523 2.88 15.14 -14.44
C ALA A 523 1.70 14.17 -14.63
N SER A 524 1.37 13.39 -13.60
CA SER A 524 0.23 12.45 -13.60
C SER A 524 -1.15 13.11 -13.63
N LEU A 525 -1.23 14.42 -13.34
CA LEU A 525 -2.48 15.20 -13.39
C LEU A 525 -2.59 16.06 -14.65
N LEU A 526 -1.56 16.13 -15.50
CA LEU A 526 -1.60 16.97 -16.68
C LEU A 526 -2.52 16.38 -17.75
N ASP A 527 -3.52 17.17 -18.16
CA ASP A 527 -4.42 16.85 -19.27
C ASP A 527 -3.63 16.52 -20.58
N PRO A 528 -3.84 15.33 -21.18
CA PRO A 528 -3.22 14.93 -22.44
C PRO A 528 -3.74 15.65 -23.68
N SER A 529 -4.86 16.39 -23.62
CA SER A 529 -5.55 16.82 -24.84
C SER A 529 -4.69 17.69 -25.76
N PRO A 530 -4.48 17.29 -27.04
CA PRO A 530 -3.76 18.07 -28.04
C PRO A 530 -4.51 19.36 -28.43
N ASN A 531 -5.81 19.43 -28.13
CA ASN A 531 -6.65 20.62 -28.31
C ASN A 531 -6.56 21.60 -27.13
N SER A 532 -5.84 21.27 -26.05
CA SER A 532 -5.45 22.32 -25.12
C SER A 532 -4.53 23.27 -25.89
N SER A 533 -4.97 24.51 -26.08
CA SER A 533 -4.20 25.59 -26.69
C SER A 533 -2.99 26.01 -25.85
N ARG A 534 -2.29 25.05 -25.23
CA ARG A 534 -0.99 25.22 -24.58
C ARG A 534 0.07 25.28 -25.68
N LYS A 535 -0.05 26.27 -26.57
CA LYS A 535 1.09 26.81 -27.33
C LYS A 535 2.21 27.03 -26.31
N THR A 536 3.23 26.17 -26.31
CA THR A 536 4.56 26.45 -25.73
C THR A 536 4.59 27.16 -24.36
N LYS A 537 3.61 26.93 -23.48
CA LYS A 537 3.63 27.57 -22.15
C LYS A 537 4.53 26.74 -21.26
N SER A 538 5.74 27.24 -21.01
CA SER A 538 6.73 26.72 -20.04
C SER A 538 6.25 26.75 -18.58
N HIS A 539 4.98 27.07 -18.34
CA HIS A 539 4.39 27.22 -17.02
C HIS A 539 3.43 26.06 -16.72
N ILE A 540 3.73 25.30 -15.67
CA ILE A 540 2.88 24.24 -15.13
C ILE A 540 2.15 24.77 -13.90
N PRO A 541 0.82 24.57 -13.75
CA PRO A 541 0.12 24.91 -12.52
C PRO A 541 0.72 24.21 -11.29
N SER A 542 0.54 24.78 -10.10
CA SER A 542 0.97 24.11 -8.87
C SER A 542 0.15 22.84 -8.64
N LEU A 543 0.64 21.93 -7.79
CA LEU A 543 -0.07 20.69 -7.48
C LEU A 543 -1.47 20.96 -6.91
N GLU A 544 -1.62 21.97 -6.06
CA GLU A 544 -2.90 22.36 -5.48
C GLU A 544 -3.88 22.85 -6.55
N LYS A 545 -3.40 23.60 -7.54
CA LYS A 545 -4.23 24.06 -8.65
C LYS A 545 -4.68 22.90 -9.54
N LEU A 546 -3.77 21.99 -9.87
CA LEU A 546 -4.11 20.79 -10.65
C LEU A 546 -5.14 19.93 -9.92
N ALA A 547 -4.96 19.70 -8.61
CA ALA A 547 -5.92 18.92 -7.82
C ALA A 547 -7.28 19.62 -7.68
N ALA A 548 -7.30 20.95 -7.60
CA ALA A 548 -8.53 21.73 -7.49
C ALA A 548 -9.42 21.62 -8.74
N GLU A 549 -8.86 21.31 -9.92
CA GLU A 549 -9.64 21.00 -11.14
C GLU A 549 -10.54 19.77 -10.93
N PHE A 550 -10.23 18.90 -9.96
CA PHE A 550 -11.02 17.73 -9.58
C PHE A 550 -11.89 17.98 -8.32
N GLY A 551 -11.89 19.19 -7.77
CA GLY A 551 -12.58 19.53 -6.51
C GLY A 551 -11.90 18.94 -5.26
N LEU A 552 -10.62 18.60 -5.36
CA LEU A 552 -9.83 17.95 -4.32
C LEU A 552 -8.59 18.77 -3.95
N ARG A 553 -8.05 18.49 -2.77
CA ARG A 553 -6.71 18.95 -2.33
C ARG A 553 -5.89 17.76 -1.83
N PRO A 554 -4.62 17.63 -2.23
CA PRO A 554 -3.73 16.63 -1.66
C PRO A 554 -3.29 17.07 -0.26
N ARG A 555 -3.11 16.12 0.65
CA ARG A 555 -2.40 16.37 1.91
C ARG A 555 -0.91 16.62 1.64
N ASP A 556 -0.27 17.49 2.42
CA ASP A 556 1.16 17.79 2.23
C ASP A 556 2.01 16.58 2.63
N PHE A 557 2.45 15.83 1.63
CA PHE A 557 3.28 14.66 1.83
C PHE A 557 4.67 14.96 2.37
N ALA A 558 5.22 16.14 2.08
CA ALA A 558 6.50 16.58 2.65
C ALA A 558 6.37 16.93 4.15
N ARG A 559 5.15 17.11 4.64
CA ARG A 559 4.83 17.26 6.07
C ARG A 559 4.28 15.99 6.70
N ARG A 560 4.19 14.90 5.94
CA ARG A 560 3.61 13.61 6.37
C ARG A 560 2.19 13.78 6.94
N GLU A 561 1.38 14.61 6.29
CA GLU A 561 0.01 14.92 6.76
C GLU A 561 -1.00 13.81 6.50
N ASN A 562 -0.63 12.76 5.77
CA ASN A 562 -1.46 11.58 5.58
C ASN A 562 -1.90 10.95 6.91
N THR A 563 -3.14 10.50 6.94
CA THR A 563 -3.84 10.01 8.14
C THR A 563 -4.27 8.55 8.05
N VAL A 564 -4.30 7.96 6.85
CA VAL A 564 -4.77 6.60 6.56
C VAL A 564 -3.66 5.71 6.02
N ALA A 565 -2.86 6.20 5.06
CA ALA A 565 -1.70 5.50 4.48
C ALA A 565 -0.43 6.35 4.63
N PRO A 566 0.73 5.83 5.10
CA PRO A 566 1.90 6.69 5.21
C PRO A 566 2.34 7.12 3.81
N PHE A 567 2.75 8.38 3.63
CA PHE A 567 3.21 8.83 2.31
C PHE A 567 4.32 7.94 1.75
N ARG A 568 5.26 7.55 2.61
CA ARG A 568 6.33 6.58 2.33
C ARG A 568 6.58 5.75 3.59
N TRP A 569 7.03 4.52 3.37
CA TRP A 569 7.44 3.63 4.45
C TRP A 569 8.91 3.84 4.81
N SER A 570 9.23 3.74 6.09
CA SER A 570 10.64 3.64 6.54
C SER A 570 11.14 2.21 6.33
N LEU A 571 12.08 2.04 5.41
CA LEU A 571 12.44 0.74 4.81
C LEU A 571 13.37 -0.08 5.70
N ASN A 572 14.44 0.53 6.21
CA ASN A 572 15.48 -0.24 6.91
C ASN A 572 15.00 -0.82 8.25
N CYS A 573 14.00 -0.22 8.88
CA CYS A 573 13.34 -0.81 10.05
C CYS A 573 12.25 -1.84 9.70
N ARG A 574 11.98 -2.06 8.40
CA ARG A 574 10.95 -2.97 7.86
C ARG A 574 11.52 -3.94 6.82
N ARG A 575 12.81 -4.27 6.89
CA ARG A 575 13.46 -5.14 5.88
C ARG A 575 12.79 -6.49 5.69
N VAL A 576 12.24 -7.07 6.77
CA VAL A 576 11.48 -8.32 6.70
C VAL A 576 10.20 -8.18 5.87
N SER A 577 9.57 -7.00 5.85
CA SER A 577 8.39 -6.74 5.02
C SER A 577 8.72 -6.53 3.53
N LEU A 578 10.01 -6.57 3.14
CA LEU A 578 10.47 -6.49 1.75
C LEU A 578 9.83 -5.34 0.96
N LEU A 579 9.78 -4.16 1.56
CA LEU A 579 9.38 -2.94 0.88
C LEU A 579 10.48 -2.50 -0.09
N GLN A 580 10.10 -2.09 -1.31
CA GLN A 580 11.03 -1.63 -2.34
C GLN A 580 11.44 -0.17 -2.13
N GLY A 581 10.67 0.60 -1.36
CA GLY A 581 10.90 2.03 -1.12
C GLY A 581 10.28 2.96 -2.15
N THR A 582 9.65 2.37 -3.16
CA THR A 582 8.95 3.05 -4.23
C THR A 582 7.46 3.15 -3.96
N GLU A 583 6.96 2.45 -2.94
CA GLU A 583 5.57 2.52 -2.49
C GLU A 583 5.30 3.91 -1.92
N MET A 584 4.41 4.65 -2.60
CA MET A 584 3.98 5.97 -2.18
C MET A 584 2.47 6.07 -2.15
N SER A 585 1.94 6.84 -1.21
CA SER A 585 0.50 7.07 -1.07
C SER A 585 0.20 8.57 -0.99
N VAL A 586 -0.74 9.06 -1.79
CA VAL A 586 -1.25 10.43 -1.70
C VAL A 586 -2.70 10.40 -1.24
N GLU A 587 -3.02 11.22 -0.25
CA GLU A 587 -4.36 11.40 0.28
C GLU A 587 -5.01 12.66 -0.29
N TRP A 588 -6.18 12.50 -0.91
CA TRP A 588 -6.93 13.56 -1.56
C TRP A 588 -8.23 13.79 -0.79
N SER A 589 -8.35 14.99 -0.20
CA SER A 589 -9.54 15.40 0.56
C SER A 589 -10.35 16.42 -0.24
N LEU A 590 -11.63 16.56 0.08
CA LEU A 590 -12.46 17.62 -0.51
C LEU A 590 -11.91 19.00 -0.16
N ILE A 591 -12.00 19.93 -1.11
CA ILE A 591 -11.80 21.35 -0.82
C ILE A 591 -12.99 21.79 0.04
N PRO A 592 -12.77 22.39 1.23
CA PRO A 592 -13.86 22.93 2.03
C PRO A 592 -14.61 23.98 1.20
N ILE A 593 -15.91 23.77 0.98
CA ILE A 593 -16.79 24.81 0.49
C ILE A 593 -17.02 25.73 1.69
N TYR A 594 -16.17 26.74 1.85
CA TYR A 594 -16.56 27.85 2.72
C TYR A 594 -17.77 28.51 2.05
N PRO A 595 -18.94 28.60 2.72
CA PRO A 595 -19.97 29.50 2.23
C PRO A 595 -19.33 30.88 2.09
N SER A 596 -19.53 31.53 0.95
CA SER A 596 -19.16 32.94 0.80
C SER A 596 -19.79 33.69 1.97
N LEU A 597 -18.95 34.33 2.78
CA LEU A 597 -19.41 35.41 3.63
C LEU A 597 -19.67 36.57 2.66
N ASP A 598 -20.89 36.60 2.12
CA ASP A 598 -21.44 37.78 1.46
C ASP A 598 -21.61 38.91 2.48
#